data_AF-L8N5X2-F1
#
_entry.id   AF-L8N5X2-F1
#
_cell.length_a   1.000
_cell.length_b   1.000
_cell.length_c   1.000
_cell.angle_alpha   90.00
_cell.angle_beta   90.00
_cell.angle_gamma   90.00
#
_symmetry.space_group_name_H-M   'P 1'
#
loop_
_entity.id
_entity.type
_entity.pdbx_description
1 polymer ?
#
loop_
_entity_poly.entity_id
_entity_poly.type
_entity_poly.pdbx_seq_one_letter_code
_entity_poly.pdbx_strand_id
1 'polypeptide(L)'
;MTANTLLIDDPNPVSNSLNSLNSNCAQILPAGGRDPDRFDWQEVWYPVFYLEDLDKTKPAKFTLLERDLVIWWDRHSNAWQAFDDRCPHRLVPLSEGRIAEDGLLECPYHGWAFKGDGSCDRIPQQPEGGTAHTSKRACVSSLPTAERQGLLFIYAGKPENAPQVKIPIIEPLETETDKWTLFGTFRDLPYDAITLLENVLDASHLPFTHHKSVGNRANAAPMFLEVLETEKYGFKGTWEEGPRRGKLGRQDTTFIAPSLMWHDLTSKQFGRTITAVYATPTRKGECRLFARFPFQFSSAIPRFFIGITPRWYSHIGQNGILEDDQIFLHYQERYLEQTLAKMEDRANYAKAFYLSTSADTYVTELRKWVSRYQADPFAGQQLAAPLVKEVLLDRYHSHTSKCASCSQALRNVRRLKTASMTIAAIAWTVIPLLSFFAPANITVIGIGSIVVAIAIALWFLGNNLEQKFIYGQETPLRNL
;
A
#
# COMPACT_ATOMS: atom_id res chain seq x y z
N MET A 1 -45.80 -41.12 -59.32
CA MET A 1 -47.17 -41.46 -58.88
C MET A 1 -47.05 -41.91 -57.43
N THR A 2 -47.54 -41.26 -56.38
CA THR A 2 -48.41 -40.10 -56.06
C THR A 2 -48.09 -39.78 -54.58
N ALA A 3 -47.69 -38.55 -54.22
CA ALA A 3 -48.51 -37.49 -53.60
C ALA A 3 -48.99 -37.80 -52.14
N ASN A 4 -48.48 -37.11 -51.10
CA ASN A 4 -49.01 -35.89 -50.43
C ASN A 4 -49.79 -36.23 -49.12
N THR A 5 -49.84 -35.52 -47.98
CA THR A 5 -49.30 -34.22 -47.50
C THR A 5 -49.65 -34.02 -45.99
N LEU A 6 -48.69 -33.47 -45.22
CA LEU A 6 -48.68 -32.56 -44.03
C LEU A 6 -49.67 -32.66 -42.85
N LEU A 7 -49.13 -32.45 -41.64
CA LEU A 7 -49.51 -31.44 -40.64
C LEU A 7 -48.37 -31.24 -39.60
N ILE A 8 -47.91 -29.99 -39.41
CA ILE A 8 -46.85 -29.53 -38.46
C ILE A 8 -47.24 -28.13 -37.90
N ASP A 9 -46.73 -27.82 -36.69
CA ASP A 9 -46.64 -26.54 -35.93
C ASP A 9 -47.81 -26.19 -34.96
N ASP A 10 -47.66 -25.81 -33.67
CA ASP A 10 -46.51 -25.47 -32.78
C ASP A 10 -47.01 -25.48 -31.28
N PRO A 11 -46.36 -24.92 -30.22
CA PRO A 11 -45.89 -25.68 -29.05
C PRO A 11 -46.60 -25.35 -27.71
N ASN A 12 -46.53 -26.26 -26.74
CA ASN A 12 -46.98 -26.03 -25.35
C ASN A 12 -45.81 -25.65 -24.42
N PRO A 13 -45.99 -24.72 -23.46
CA PRO A 13 -44.94 -24.20 -22.59
C PRO A 13 -44.63 -25.16 -21.43
N VAL A 14 -43.33 -25.39 -21.18
CA VAL A 14 -42.84 -26.11 -20.02
C VAL A 14 -42.98 -25.23 -18.78
N SER A 15 -43.81 -25.65 -17.84
CA SER A 15 -44.02 -25.01 -16.55
C SER A 15 -42.85 -25.27 -15.59
N ASN A 16 -42.36 -24.19 -15.01
CA ASN A 16 -41.30 -24.13 -14.01
C ASN A 16 -41.61 -24.97 -12.77
N SER A 17 -40.69 -25.88 -12.42
CA SER A 17 -40.52 -26.40 -11.06
C SER A 17 -39.18 -25.91 -10.50
N LEU A 18 -39.13 -24.64 -10.12
CA LEU A 18 -38.09 -24.09 -9.27
C LEU A 18 -38.76 -23.64 -7.97
N ASN A 19 -38.76 -24.53 -6.98
CA ASN A 19 -38.90 -24.13 -5.59
C ASN A 19 -38.06 -25.04 -4.71
N SER A 20 -37.40 -24.41 -3.73
CA SER A 20 -36.61 -24.97 -2.63
C SER A 20 -35.12 -25.25 -2.88
N LEU A 21 -34.37 -24.20 -3.21
CA LEU A 21 -33.08 -23.99 -2.55
C LEU A 21 -33.21 -22.72 -1.72
N ASN A 22 -33.28 -22.91 -0.41
CA ASN A 22 -33.25 -21.85 0.59
C ASN A 22 -32.09 -20.89 0.27
N SER A 23 -32.44 -19.66 -0.06
CA SER A 23 -31.58 -18.49 0.04
C SER A 23 -31.23 -18.30 1.52
N ASN A 24 -30.22 -19.04 2.00
CA ASN A 24 -29.44 -18.61 3.15
C ASN A 24 -28.76 -17.30 2.73
N CYS A 25 -29.42 -16.18 3.04
CA CYS A 25 -28.78 -14.89 3.13
C CYS A 25 -27.69 -15.06 4.20
N ALA A 26 -26.46 -15.37 3.77
CA ALA A 26 -25.34 -15.54 4.68
C ALA A 26 -25.28 -14.29 5.55
N GLN A 27 -25.47 -14.46 6.86
CA GLN A 27 -25.44 -13.34 7.79
C GLN A 27 -24.07 -12.67 7.68
N ILE A 28 -24.05 -11.45 7.14
CA ILE A 28 -22.83 -10.67 6.96
C ILE A 28 -22.24 -10.43 8.35
N LEU A 29 -21.01 -10.91 8.57
CA LEU A 29 -20.26 -10.64 9.78
C LEU A 29 -19.70 -9.21 9.70
N PRO A 30 -19.89 -8.39 10.74
CA PRO A 30 -19.28 -7.07 10.76
C PRO A 30 -17.76 -7.16 10.89
N ALA A 31 -17.05 -6.25 10.24
CA ALA A 31 -15.62 -6.05 10.47
C ALA A 31 -15.40 -5.66 11.95
N GLY A 32 -14.35 -6.19 12.57
CA GLY A 32 -14.08 -5.95 13.99
C GLY A 32 -14.85 -6.85 14.95
N GLY A 33 -15.46 -7.93 14.45
CA GLY A 33 -16.16 -8.94 15.26
C GLY A 33 -17.55 -8.50 15.77
N ARG A 34 -18.24 -9.44 16.42
CA ARG A 34 -19.64 -9.29 16.87
C ARG A 34 -19.83 -8.52 18.18
N ASP A 35 -18.78 -8.35 18.96
CA ASP A 35 -18.85 -7.65 20.25
C ASP A 35 -19.22 -6.17 20.04
N PRO A 36 -20.36 -5.66 20.54
CA PRO A 36 -20.75 -4.28 20.29
C PRO A 36 -19.81 -3.24 20.93
N ASP A 37 -19.09 -3.62 21.99
CA ASP A 37 -18.29 -2.70 22.82
C ASP A 37 -16.79 -2.83 22.55
N ARG A 38 -16.38 -3.71 21.62
CA ARG A 38 -14.97 -3.94 21.26
C ARG A 38 -14.77 -4.09 19.76
N PHE A 39 -13.68 -3.54 19.24
CA PHE A 39 -13.26 -3.75 17.86
C PHE A 39 -12.07 -4.73 17.79
N ASP A 40 -12.29 -5.89 17.18
CA ASP A 40 -11.25 -6.91 16.99
C ASP A 40 -10.48 -6.69 15.68
N TRP A 41 -9.24 -6.22 15.79
CA TRP A 41 -8.35 -6.00 14.64
C TRP A 41 -8.01 -7.28 13.87
N GLN A 42 -8.20 -8.48 14.45
CA GLN A 42 -7.99 -9.73 13.70
C GLN A 42 -9.15 -9.96 12.71
N GLU A 43 -10.39 -9.63 13.05
CA GLU A 43 -11.57 -9.98 12.24
C GLU A 43 -11.84 -8.95 11.10
N VAL A 44 -10.80 -8.67 10.32
CA VAL A 44 -10.76 -7.61 9.29
C VAL A 44 -9.91 -8.02 8.08
N TRP A 45 -10.26 -7.49 6.90
CA TRP A 45 -9.45 -7.53 5.68
C TRP A 45 -8.48 -6.34 5.59
N TYR A 46 -7.19 -6.60 5.40
CA TYR A 46 -6.15 -5.57 5.25
C TYR A 46 -5.48 -5.64 3.89
N PRO A 47 -5.27 -4.51 3.20
CA PRO A 47 -4.42 -4.50 2.02
C PRO A 47 -2.95 -4.70 2.42
N VAL A 48 -2.23 -5.54 1.68
CA VAL A 48 -0.83 -5.88 1.99
C VAL A 48 0.13 -5.56 0.83
N PHE A 49 -0.38 -5.51 -0.40
CA PHE A 49 0.37 -5.14 -1.59
C PHE A 49 -0.53 -4.52 -2.67
N TYR A 50 0.05 -3.66 -3.50
CA TYR A 50 -0.48 -3.43 -4.85
C TYR A 50 -0.20 -4.66 -5.71
N LEU A 51 -1.20 -5.12 -6.45
CA LEU A 51 -1.06 -6.32 -7.31
C LEU A 51 0.03 -6.15 -8.37
N GLU A 52 0.17 -4.93 -8.88
CA GLU A 52 1.19 -4.56 -9.88
C GLU A 52 2.63 -4.53 -9.34
N ASP A 53 2.82 -4.58 -8.01
CA ASP A 53 4.14 -4.65 -7.38
C ASP A 53 4.51 -6.10 -6.99
N LEU A 54 3.60 -7.06 -7.14
CA LEU A 54 3.85 -8.48 -6.88
C LEU A 54 4.39 -9.21 -8.12
N ASP A 55 5.31 -10.14 -7.89
CA ASP A 55 5.95 -10.95 -8.92
C ASP A 55 5.51 -12.41 -8.79
N LYS A 56 4.75 -12.91 -9.77
CA LYS A 56 4.19 -14.27 -9.77
C LYS A 56 5.26 -15.37 -9.83
N THR A 57 6.53 -15.02 -10.03
CA THR A 57 7.63 -16.00 -10.14
C THR A 57 8.34 -16.28 -8.82
N LYS A 58 8.09 -15.49 -7.77
CA LYS A 58 8.78 -15.61 -6.48
C LYS A 58 7.88 -15.29 -5.29
N PRO A 59 8.18 -15.83 -4.10
CA PRO A 59 7.51 -15.40 -2.88
C PRO A 59 7.82 -13.95 -2.51
N ALA A 60 6.91 -13.32 -1.77
CA ALA A 60 7.05 -12.00 -1.17
C ALA A 60 6.80 -12.09 0.34
N LYS A 61 7.50 -11.26 1.11
CA LYS A 61 7.32 -11.17 2.56
C LYS A 61 6.47 -9.96 2.94
N PHE A 62 5.57 -10.15 3.90
CA PHE A 62 4.84 -9.07 4.56
C PHE A 62 4.73 -9.36 6.06
N THR A 63 4.48 -8.33 6.86
CA THR A 63 4.12 -8.49 8.27
C THR A 63 2.79 -7.81 8.50
N LEU A 64 1.81 -8.53 9.04
CA LEU A 64 0.50 -8.01 9.39
C LEU A 64 0.21 -8.31 10.86
N LEU A 65 -0.06 -7.30 11.68
CA LEU A 65 -0.36 -7.50 13.11
C LEU A 65 0.67 -8.42 13.80
N GLU A 66 1.95 -8.12 13.62
CA GLU A 66 3.13 -8.86 14.08
C GLU A 66 3.33 -10.26 13.50
N ARG A 67 2.38 -10.76 12.70
CA ARG A 67 2.45 -12.03 12.01
C ARG A 67 3.27 -11.89 10.73
N ASP A 68 4.39 -12.59 10.65
CA ASP A 68 5.18 -12.68 9.42
C ASP A 68 4.53 -13.62 8.43
N LEU A 69 4.32 -13.13 7.21
CA LEU A 69 3.58 -13.81 6.15
C LEU A 69 4.43 -13.97 4.89
N VAL A 70 4.29 -15.13 4.26
CA VAL A 70 4.75 -15.37 2.88
C VAL A 70 3.55 -15.28 1.95
N ILE A 71 3.68 -14.46 0.92
CA ILE A 71 2.69 -14.28 -0.15
C ILE A 71 3.28 -14.84 -1.43
N TRP A 72 2.55 -15.69 -2.13
CA TRP A 72 3.06 -16.36 -3.33
C TRP A 72 1.93 -16.68 -4.31
N TRP A 73 2.30 -16.85 -5.58
CA TRP A 73 1.34 -17.16 -6.64
C TRP A 73 1.20 -18.68 -6.79
N ASP A 74 0.03 -19.22 -6.44
CA ASP A 74 -0.28 -20.62 -6.66
C ASP A 74 -0.74 -20.82 -8.11
N ARG A 75 0.07 -21.55 -8.89
CA ARG A 75 -0.20 -21.81 -10.31
C ARG A 75 -1.37 -22.78 -10.51
N HIS A 76 -1.68 -23.60 -9.52
CA HIS A 76 -2.78 -24.57 -9.62
C HIS A 76 -4.14 -23.90 -9.44
N SER A 77 -4.27 -23.03 -8.43
CA SER A 77 -5.49 -22.25 -8.20
C SER A 77 -5.56 -20.95 -8.99
N ASN A 78 -4.44 -20.52 -9.60
CA ASN A 78 -4.32 -19.25 -10.32
C ASN A 78 -4.72 -18.07 -9.42
N ALA A 79 -4.24 -18.09 -8.16
CA ALA A 79 -4.56 -17.12 -7.13
C ALA A 79 -3.35 -16.83 -6.23
N TRP A 80 -3.33 -15.64 -5.62
CA TRP A 80 -2.39 -15.33 -4.54
C TRP A 80 -2.76 -16.10 -3.27
N GLN A 81 -1.77 -16.70 -2.63
CA GLN A 81 -1.90 -17.40 -1.36
C GLN A 81 -1.03 -16.73 -0.31
N ALA A 82 -1.47 -16.77 0.95
CA ALA A 82 -0.74 -16.20 2.07
C ALA A 82 -0.63 -17.19 3.22
N PHE A 83 0.60 -17.50 3.64
CA PHE A 83 0.87 -18.41 4.76
C PHE A 83 1.63 -17.71 5.88
N ASP A 84 1.64 -18.32 7.06
CA ASP A 84 2.70 -18.06 8.04
C ASP A 84 4.08 -18.24 7.39
N ASP A 85 4.97 -17.26 7.55
CA ASP A 85 6.32 -17.28 6.99
C ASP A 85 7.27 -18.17 7.80
N ARG A 86 6.85 -19.41 8.10
CA ARG A 86 7.60 -20.37 8.91
C ARG A 86 7.32 -21.78 8.42
N CYS A 87 8.37 -22.44 7.92
CA CYS A 87 8.26 -23.85 7.57
C CYS A 87 8.02 -24.70 8.83
N PRO A 88 6.98 -25.57 8.87
CA PRO A 88 6.67 -26.37 10.05
C PRO A 88 7.76 -27.40 10.41
N HIS A 89 8.69 -27.69 9.48
CA HIS A 89 9.80 -28.60 9.72
C HIS A 89 10.83 -28.03 10.71
N ARG A 90 11.41 -26.85 10.41
CA ARG A 90 12.49 -26.21 11.21
C ARG A 90 12.41 -24.68 11.27
N LEU A 91 11.22 -24.12 11.07
CA LEU A 91 10.89 -22.71 11.28
C LEU A 91 11.65 -21.69 10.40
N VAL A 92 12.33 -22.14 9.34
CA VAL A 92 12.94 -21.23 8.35
C VAL A 92 11.86 -20.45 7.60
N PRO A 93 12.14 -19.19 7.21
CA PRO A 93 11.21 -18.40 6.42
C PRO A 93 10.94 -19.05 5.07
N LEU A 94 9.66 -19.20 4.73
CA LEU A 94 9.22 -19.72 3.44
C LEU A 94 9.34 -18.66 2.33
N SER A 95 9.35 -17.38 2.71
CA SER A 95 9.55 -16.25 1.81
C SER A 95 10.95 -16.22 1.17
N GLU A 96 11.94 -16.87 1.79
CA GLU A 96 13.27 -17.12 1.21
C GLU A 96 13.28 -18.34 0.27
N GLY A 97 12.13 -19.00 0.09
CA GLY A 97 11.94 -20.15 -0.79
C GLY A 97 11.74 -19.79 -2.25
N ARG A 98 11.13 -20.73 -2.99
CA ARG A 98 10.82 -20.56 -4.41
C ARG A 98 9.45 -21.12 -4.74
N ILE A 99 8.89 -20.67 -5.86
CA ILE A 99 7.80 -21.36 -6.52
C ILE A 99 8.43 -22.43 -7.40
N ALA A 100 8.22 -23.70 -7.07
CA ALA A 100 8.78 -24.83 -7.80
C ALA A 100 8.21 -24.93 -9.23
N GLU A 101 8.84 -25.76 -10.07
CA GLU A 101 8.46 -25.89 -11.49
C GLU A 101 7.01 -26.35 -11.66
N ASP A 102 6.56 -27.25 -10.78
CA ASP A 102 5.19 -27.73 -10.68
C ASP A 102 4.20 -26.69 -10.15
N GLY A 103 4.68 -25.58 -9.57
CA GLY A 103 3.85 -24.49 -9.10
C GLY A 103 3.58 -24.48 -7.60
N LEU A 104 4.23 -25.35 -6.80
CA LEU A 104 4.09 -25.38 -5.34
C LEU A 104 5.07 -24.42 -4.64
N LEU A 105 4.74 -23.98 -3.43
CA LEU A 105 5.69 -23.24 -2.60
C LEU A 105 6.69 -24.21 -1.98
N GLU A 106 7.97 -24.06 -2.30
CA GLU A 106 9.04 -24.93 -1.82
C GLU A 106 9.94 -24.22 -0.80
N CYS A 107 10.09 -24.85 0.36
CA CYS A 107 10.96 -24.40 1.44
C CYS A 107 12.44 -24.47 1.00
N PRO A 108 13.24 -23.40 1.21
CA PRO A 108 14.62 -23.34 0.73
C PRO A 108 15.56 -24.29 1.46
N TYR A 109 15.17 -24.80 2.63
CA TYR A 109 16.08 -25.57 3.46
C TYR A 109 16.11 -27.07 3.12
N HIS A 110 14.95 -27.73 3.04
CA HIS A 110 14.87 -29.18 2.82
C HIS A 110 13.94 -29.58 1.67
N GLY A 111 13.44 -28.60 0.90
CA GLY A 111 12.59 -28.87 -0.26
C GLY A 111 11.18 -29.36 0.06
N TRP A 112 10.71 -29.18 1.30
CA TRP A 112 9.30 -29.44 1.63
C TRP A 112 8.42 -28.51 0.81
N ALA A 113 7.43 -29.05 0.11
CA ALA A 113 6.55 -28.28 -0.76
C ALA A 113 5.11 -28.25 -0.23
N PHE A 114 4.44 -27.12 -0.42
CA PHE A 114 3.12 -26.84 0.12
C PHE A 114 2.14 -26.41 -0.98
N LYS A 115 0.91 -26.91 -0.90
CA LYS A 115 -0.22 -26.49 -1.75
C LYS A 115 -0.83 -25.19 -1.24
N GLY A 116 -1.67 -24.55 -2.06
CA GLY A 116 -2.36 -23.31 -1.73
C GLY A 116 -3.21 -23.32 -0.45
N ASP A 117 -3.67 -24.49 0.00
CA ASP A 117 -4.41 -24.67 1.25
C ASP A 117 -3.50 -24.89 2.48
N GLY A 118 -2.19 -24.78 2.30
CA GLY A 118 -1.18 -25.01 3.33
C GLY A 118 -0.87 -26.49 3.59
N SER A 119 -1.52 -27.44 2.90
CA SER A 119 -1.18 -28.86 3.03
C SER A 119 0.23 -29.15 2.50
N CYS A 120 0.96 -30.03 3.19
CA CYS A 120 2.25 -30.51 2.70
C CYS A 120 2.01 -31.50 1.57
N ASP A 121 2.51 -31.17 0.38
CA ASP A 121 2.43 -32.04 -0.79
C ASP A 121 3.53 -33.12 -0.74
N ARG A 122 4.78 -32.69 -0.55
CA ARG A 122 5.93 -33.60 -0.54
C ARG A 122 6.97 -33.25 0.50
N ILE A 123 7.61 -34.31 0.99
CA ILE A 123 8.80 -34.29 1.83
C ILE A 123 9.87 -35.10 1.09
N PRO A 124 10.87 -34.47 0.46
CA PRO A 124 11.83 -35.19 -0.39
C PRO A 124 12.63 -36.28 0.34
N GLN A 125 12.81 -36.15 1.66
CA GLN A 125 13.56 -37.12 2.47
C GLN A 125 12.68 -38.26 3.01
N GLN A 126 11.39 -38.27 2.69
CA GLN A 126 10.48 -39.33 3.10
C GLN A 126 10.69 -40.57 2.21
N PRO A 127 10.81 -41.79 2.77
CA PRO A 127 10.87 -43.00 1.96
C PRO A 127 9.57 -43.21 1.17
N GLU A 128 9.67 -43.99 0.10
CA GLU A 128 8.52 -44.42 -0.69
C GLU A 128 7.47 -45.12 0.21
N GLY A 129 6.19 -44.81 0.01
CA GLY A 129 5.09 -45.30 0.83
C GLY A 129 4.93 -44.61 2.19
N GLY A 130 5.80 -43.67 2.56
CA GLY A 130 5.64 -42.89 3.80
C GLY A 130 4.43 -41.94 3.77
N THR A 131 3.94 -41.56 4.95
CA THR A 131 2.74 -40.72 5.13
C THR A 131 2.99 -39.48 6.01
N ALA A 132 4.25 -39.10 6.26
CA ALA A 132 4.58 -37.96 7.10
C ALA A 132 3.99 -36.64 6.58
N HIS A 133 3.92 -36.46 5.26
CA HIS A 133 3.31 -35.29 4.61
C HIS A 133 1.80 -35.16 4.88
N THR A 134 1.09 -36.24 5.21
CA THR A 134 -0.35 -36.19 5.52
C THR A 134 -0.63 -35.75 6.96
N SER A 135 0.40 -35.63 7.80
CA SER A 135 0.25 -35.15 9.17
C SER A 135 -0.15 -33.69 9.19
N LYS A 136 -1.09 -33.31 10.08
CA LYS A 136 -1.42 -31.91 10.32
C LYS A 136 -0.22 -31.08 10.81
N ARG A 137 0.78 -31.72 11.42
CA ARG A 137 2.03 -31.09 11.82
C ARG A 137 2.95 -30.76 10.64
N ALA A 138 2.69 -31.34 9.47
CA ALA A 138 3.40 -31.01 8.24
C ALA A 138 2.77 -29.83 7.50
N CYS A 139 1.53 -29.44 7.81
CA CYS A 139 0.85 -28.31 7.19
C CYS A 139 1.40 -26.97 7.69
N VAL A 140 1.34 -25.95 6.82
CA VAL A 140 1.52 -24.54 7.19
C VAL A 140 0.15 -23.87 7.32
N SER A 141 0.00 -22.91 8.22
CA SER A 141 -1.25 -22.16 8.35
C SER A 141 -1.45 -21.24 7.16
N SER A 142 -2.61 -21.32 6.50
CA SER A 142 -3.02 -20.43 5.42
C SER A 142 -4.00 -19.36 5.89
N LEU A 143 -3.89 -18.15 5.34
CA LEU A 143 -4.81 -17.05 5.54
C LEU A 143 -5.58 -16.77 4.25
N PRO A 144 -6.89 -16.45 4.32
CA PRO A 144 -7.66 -16.07 3.15
C PRO A 144 -7.09 -14.81 2.49
N THR A 145 -7.07 -14.83 1.17
CA THR A 145 -6.65 -13.71 0.32
C THR A 145 -7.82 -13.24 -0.53
N ALA A 146 -7.80 -11.98 -0.94
CA ALA A 146 -8.75 -11.44 -1.91
C ALA A 146 -8.12 -10.32 -2.75
N GLU A 147 -8.46 -10.26 -4.03
CA GLU A 147 -8.06 -9.17 -4.92
C GLU A 147 -9.22 -8.19 -5.07
N ARG A 148 -8.98 -6.90 -4.78
CA ARG A 148 -10.02 -5.86 -4.93
C ARG A 148 -9.38 -4.50 -5.20
N GLN A 149 -9.93 -3.74 -6.14
CA GLN A 149 -9.45 -2.39 -6.49
C GLN A 149 -7.93 -2.30 -6.74
N GLY A 150 -7.29 -3.32 -7.32
CA GLY A 150 -5.84 -3.32 -7.60
C GLY A 150 -4.94 -3.63 -6.40
N LEU A 151 -5.51 -4.00 -5.26
CA LEU A 151 -4.81 -4.37 -4.03
C LEU A 151 -5.04 -5.86 -3.73
N LEU A 152 -4.01 -6.50 -3.16
CA LEU A 152 -4.14 -7.79 -2.49
C LEU A 152 -4.51 -7.55 -1.03
N PHE A 153 -5.59 -8.16 -0.58
CA PHE A 153 -6.04 -8.17 0.80
C PHE A 153 -5.78 -9.52 1.46
N ILE A 154 -5.50 -9.49 2.76
CA ILE A 154 -5.41 -10.67 3.63
C ILE A 154 -6.40 -10.50 4.78
N TYR A 155 -7.16 -11.55 5.07
CA TYR A 155 -8.00 -11.60 6.26
C TYR A 155 -7.18 -12.12 7.44
N ALA A 156 -7.07 -11.33 8.51
CA ALA A 156 -6.20 -11.65 9.65
C ALA A 156 -6.84 -12.66 10.63
N GLY A 157 -8.16 -12.78 10.60
CA GLY A 157 -8.94 -13.48 11.61
C GLY A 157 -9.14 -14.95 11.29
N LYS A 158 -10.25 -15.50 11.78
CA LYS A 158 -10.59 -16.90 11.52
C LYS A 158 -10.95 -17.13 10.05
N PRO A 159 -10.25 -18.04 9.32
CA PRO A 159 -10.48 -18.23 7.89
C PRO A 159 -11.94 -18.48 7.50
N GLU A 160 -12.71 -19.17 8.33
CA GLU A 160 -14.13 -19.47 8.13
C GLU A 160 -15.05 -18.22 8.12
N ASN A 161 -14.61 -17.12 8.74
CA ASN A 161 -15.36 -15.87 8.81
C ASN A 161 -15.13 -14.97 7.57
N ALA A 162 -14.01 -15.14 6.88
CA ALA A 162 -13.58 -14.26 5.79
C ALA A 162 -14.64 -14.06 4.68
N PRO A 163 -15.37 -15.09 4.21
CA PRO A 163 -16.42 -14.91 3.18
C PRO A 163 -17.62 -14.08 3.64
N GLN A 164 -17.80 -13.92 4.96
CA GLN A 164 -18.92 -13.19 5.56
C GLN A 164 -18.56 -11.74 5.91
N VAL A 165 -17.27 -11.39 5.93
CA VAL A 165 -16.79 -10.04 6.25
C VAL A 165 -16.50 -9.27 4.96
N LYS A 166 -17.05 -8.05 4.84
CA LYS A 166 -16.82 -7.19 3.68
C LYS A 166 -15.38 -6.68 3.64
N ILE A 167 -14.81 -6.65 2.44
CA ILE A 167 -13.53 -5.98 2.17
C ILE A 167 -13.78 -4.46 2.20
N PRO A 168 -13.00 -3.66 2.97
CA PRO A 168 -13.12 -2.21 2.95
C PRO A 168 -12.66 -1.68 1.59
N ILE A 169 -13.51 -0.89 0.94
CA ILE A 169 -13.28 -0.35 -0.41
C ILE A 169 -13.60 1.14 -0.45
N ILE A 170 -13.05 1.82 -1.46
CA ILE A 170 -13.42 3.20 -1.79
C ILE A 170 -14.62 3.11 -2.74
N GLU A 171 -15.83 3.24 -2.20
CA GLU A 171 -17.09 2.98 -2.92
C GLU A 171 -17.20 3.72 -4.27
N PRO A 172 -16.83 5.01 -4.40
CA PRO A 172 -16.88 5.73 -5.69
C PRO A 172 -16.08 5.08 -6.83
N LEU A 173 -15.09 4.23 -6.53
CA LEU A 173 -14.29 3.55 -7.55
C LEU A 173 -15.02 2.36 -8.18
N GLU A 174 -16.00 1.76 -7.50
CA GLU A 174 -16.77 0.62 -8.04
C GLU A 174 -18.01 1.10 -8.79
N THR A 175 -18.56 2.26 -8.42
CA THR A 175 -19.77 2.81 -9.05
C THR A 175 -19.47 3.63 -10.32
N GLU A 176 -18.25 4.12 -10.49
CA GLU A 176 -17.85 5.00 -11.61
C GLU A 176 -16.53 4.57 -12.29
N THR A 177 -16.35 3.26 -12.50
CA THR A 177 -15.08 2.62 -12.90
C THR A 177 -14.32 3.30 -14.04
N ASP A 178 -15.02 3.73 -15.10
CA ASP A 178 -14.38 4.22 -16.35
C ASP A 178 -13.97 5.71 -16.29
N LYS A 179 -14.30 6.40 -15.21
CA LYS A 179 -14.06 7.85 -15.08
C LYS A 179 -12.80 8.18 -14.28
N TRP A 180 -12.26 7.23 -13.53
CA TRP A 180 -11.16 7.50 -12.62
C TRP A 180 -9.80 7.33 -13.29
N THR A 181 -8.93 8.29 -13.07
CA THR A 181 -7.50 8.12 -13.30
C THR A 181 -6.86 7.85 -11.93
N LEU A 182 -6.29 6.67 -11.75
CA LEU A 182 -5.82 6.19 -10.45
C LEU A 182 -4.32 6.33 -10.33
N PHE A 183 -3.88 6.98 -9.25
CA PHE A 183 -2.48 6.99 -8.83
C PHE A 183 -2.39 6.55 -7.39
N GLY A 184 -1.23 6.02 -7.00
CA GLY A 184 -1.00 5.66 -5.63
C GLY A 184 0.44 5.28 -5.38
N THR A 185 0.76 5.16 -4.12
CA THR A 185 2.03 4.65 -3.64
C THR A 185 1.79 3.96 -2.31
N PHE A 186 2.75 3.16 -1.88
CA PHE A 186 2.81 2.68 -0.51
C PHE A 186 4.11 3.13 0.15
N ARG A 187 4.13 3.13 1.49
CA ARG A 187 5.34 3.37 2.27
C ARG A 187 5.23 2.63 3.59
N ASP A 188 6.30 1.93 3.98
CA ASP A 188 6.44 1.48 5.38
C ASP A 188 6.86 2.68 6.24
N LEU A 189 6.10 2.94 7.28
CA LEU A 189 6.21 4.10 8.13
C LEU A 189 6.57 3.66 9.55
N PRO A 190 7.51 4.36 10.22
CA PRO A 190 8.02 3.99 11.54
C PRO A 190 7.15 4.56 12.67
N TYR A 191 5.83 4.40 12.56
CA TYR A 191 4.87 4.74 13.62
C TYR A 191 3.56 3.96 13.45
N ASP A 192 2.75 3.94 14.50
CA ASP A 192 1.49 3.19 14.55
C ASP A 192 0.48 3.65 13.48
N ALA A 193 -0.35 2.69 13.02
CA ALA A 193 -1.42 2.95 12.07
C ALA A 193 -2.42 4.02 12.56
N ILE A 194 -2.68 4.08 13.88
CA ILE A 194 -3.55 5.11 14.48
C ILE A 194 -2.89 6.50 14.38
N THR A 195 -1.58 6.62 14.63
CA THR A 195 -0.83 7.87 14.46
C THR A 195 -0.91 8.35 13.01
N LEU A 196 -0.80 7.44 12.04
CA LEU A 196 -1.01 7.76 10.63
C LEU A 196 -2.43 8.27 10.36
N LEU A 197 -3.46 7.56 10.84
CA LEU A 197 -4.86 7.92 10.64
C LEU A 197 -5.19 9.31 11.20
N GLU A 198 -4.66 9.65 12.38
CA GLU A 198 -4.79 11.00 12.93
C GLU A 198 -4.20 12.06 12.01
N ASN A 199 -2.98 11.85 11.54
CA ASN A 199 -2.30 12.78 10.64
C ASN A 199 -3.09 13.00 9.35
N VAL A 200 -3.60 11.93 8.72
CA VAL A 200 -4.33 12.08 7.46
C VAL A 200 -5.74 12.67 7.66
N LEU A 201 -6.37 12.49 8.82
CA LEU A 201 -7.67 13.12 9.15
C LEU A 201 -7.53 14.60 9.51
N ASP A 202 -6.37 15.03 9.97
CA ASP A 202 -6.08 16.42 10.31
C ASP A 202 -5.65 17.21 9.07
N ALA A 203 -6.58 17.86 8.36
CA ALA A 203 -6.21 18.69 7.22
C ALA A 203 -5.51 20.02 7.60
N SER A 204 -5.41 20.36 8.89
CA SER A 204 -4.85 21.64 9.35
C SER A 204 -3.33 21.73 9.23
N HIS A 205 -2.63 20.60 9.26
CA HIS A 205 -1.17 20.56 9.09
C HIS A 205 -0.73 20.83 7.65
N LEU A 206 -1.57 20.54 6.65
CA LEU A 206 -1.21 20.57 5.23
C LEU A 206 -0.58 21.91 4.78
N PRO A 207 -1.10 23.10 5.13
CA PRO A 207 -0.51 24.38 4.75
C PRO A 207 0.90 24.62 5.32
N PHE A 208 1.24 23.97 6.43
CA PHE A 208 2.47 24.19 7.19
C PHE A 208 3.51 23.12 6.93
N THR A 209 3.18 21.84 7.16
CA THR A 209 4.12 20.74 6.98
C THR A 209 4.50 20.56 5.53
N HIS A 210 3.53 20.69 4.62
CA HIS A 210 3.73 20.54 3.18
C HIS A 210 3.81 21.88 2.45
N HIS A 211 4.36 22.91 3.10
CA HIS A 211 4.51 24.22 2.49
C HIS A 211 5.38 24.16 1.23
N LYS A 212 4.93 24.77 0.12
CA LYS A 212 5.58 24.77 -1.21
C LYS A 212 5.53 23.42 -1.96
N SER A 213 4.91 22.40 -1.39
CA SER A 213 4.55 21.17 -2.11
C SER A 213 3.05 21.14 -2.40
N VAL A 214 2.25 20.45 -1.58
CA VAL A 214 0.78 20.38 -1.72
C VAL A 214 0.04 21.47 -0.94
N GLY A 215 0.74 22.10 0.02
CA GLY A 215 0.23 23.14 0.90
C GLY A 215 0.83 24.53 0.69
N ASN A 216 0.10 25.54 1.16
CA ASN A 216 0.59 26.92 1.22
C ASN A 216 0.09 27.58 2.51
N ARG A 217 1.00 28.02 3.39
CA ARG A 217 0.69 28.66 4.68
C ARG A 217 -0.28 29.84 4.55
N ALA A 218 -0.23 30.56 3.43
CA ALA A 218 -1.12 31.69 3.17
C ALA A 218 -2.60 31.26 3.02
N ASN A 219 -2.86 29.97 2.79
CA ASN A 219 -4.20 29.41 2.71
C ASN A 219 -4.74 28.94 4.07
N ALA A 220 -3.93 28.97 5.15
CA ALA A 220 -4.42 28.64 6.48
C ALA A 220 -5.60 29.56 6.86
N ALA A 221 -6.62 28.96 7.46
CA ALA A 221 -7.88 29.58 7.85
C ALA A 221 -8.58 28.72 8.92
N PRO A 222 -9.55 29.27 9.67
CA PRO A 222 -10.42 28.47 10.52
C PRO A 222 -11.08 27.32 9.73
N MET A 223 -11.20 26.16 10.37
CA MET A 223 -11.81 24.96 9.79
C MET A 223 -13.04 24.58 10.63
N PHE A 224 -14.22 24.59 10.03
CA PHE A 224 -15.47 24.22 10.71
C PHE A 224 -15.87 22.82 10.26
N LEU A 225 -15.28 21.81 10.92
CA LEU A 225 -15.55 20.40 10.63
C LEU A 225 -16.76 19.92 11.41
N GLU A 226 -17.65 19.19 10.74
CA GLU A 226 -18.84 18.57 11.35
C GLU A 226 -18.79 17.04 11.22
N VAL A 227 -19.13 16.32 12.29
CA VAL A 227 -19.34 14.87 12.25
C VAL A 227 -20.82 14.61 11.97
N LEU A 228 -21.11 13.90 10.89
CA LEU A 228 -22.46 13.60 10.44
C LEU A 228 -22.96 12.26 11.00
N GLU A 229 -22.10 11.26 11.05
CA GLU A 229 -22.42 9.89 11.47
C GLU A 229 -21.24 9.31 12.26
N THR A 230 -21.50 8.66 13.39
CA THR A 230 -20.51 7.89 14.15
C THR A 230 -21.07 6.51 14.46
N GLU A 231 -20.32 5.48 14.08
CA GLU A 231 -20.67 4.08 14.36
C GLU A 231 -19.44 3.29 14.84
N LYS A 232 -19.65 2.02 15.20
CA LYS A 232 -18.54 1.08 15.46
C LYS A 232 -17.64 0.90 14.24
N TYR A 233 -18.22 0.96 13.04
CA TYR A 233 -17.52 0.62 11.80
C TYR A 233 -16.88 1.81 11.09
N GLY A 234 -16.94 3.00 11.70
CA GLY A 234 -16.41 4.21 11.09
C GLY A 234 -17.16 5.46 11.49
N PHE A 235 -16.82 6.58 10.84
CA PHE A 235 -17.57 7.82 10.92
C PHE A 235 -17.54 8.56 9.60
N LYS A 236 -18.49 9.46 9.40
CA LYS A 236 -18.51 10.41 8.28
C LYS A 236 -18.53 11.83 8.81
N GLY A 237 -17.86 12.72 8.10
CA GLY A 237 -17.87 14.14 8.39
C GLY A 237 -17.86 14.99 7.13
N THR A 238 -18.17 16.27 7.29
CA THR A 238 -18.10 17.24 6.20
C THR A 238 -17.40 18.52 6.64
N TRP A 239 -16.76 19.16 5.68
CA TRP A 239 -16.23 20.51 5.78
C TRP A 239 -16.78 21.32 4.62
N GLU A 240 -17.84 22.10 4.89
CA GLU A 240 -18.63 22.79 3.88
C GLU A 240 -17.79 23.81 3.10
N GLU A 241 -16.96 24.61 3.77
CA GLU A 241 -16.06 25.55 3.10
C GLU A 241 -14.90 24.84 2.41
N GLY A 242 -14.51 23.67 2.92
CA GLY A 242 -13.40 22.88 2.38
C GLY A 242 -12.07 23.64 2.28
N PRO A 243 -11.07 23.01 1.63
CA PRO A 243 -9.71 23.51 1.63
C PRO A 243 -9.52 24.75 0.75
N ARG A 244 -8.44 25.48 1.04
CA ARG A 244 -8.02 26.69 0.32
C ARG A 244 -9.09 27.79 0.30
N ARG A 245 -9.74 28.02 1.46
CA ARG A 245 -10.74 29.08 1.67
C ARG A 245 -11.90 28.98 0.66
N GLY A 246 -12.52 27.81 0.51
CA GLY A 246 -13.63 27.65 -0.45
C GLY A 246 -13.23 27.27 -1.88
N LYS A 247 -11.96 27.47 -2.27
CA LYS A 247 -11.57 27.34 -3.69
C LYS A 247 -11.69 25.91 -4.23
N LEU A 248 -11.58 24.90 -3.37
CA LEU A 248 -11.71 23.49 -3.75
C LEU A 248 -13.11 22.92 -3.53
N GLY A 249 -14.05 23.72 -3.01
CA GLY A 249 -15.39 23.27 -2.67
C GLY A 249 -15.42 22.42 -1.40
N ARG A 250 -16.62 21.92 -1.07
CA ARG A 250 -16.88 21.06 0.08
C ARG A 250 -15.99 19.81 0.06
N GLN A 251 -15.52 19.44 1.24
CA GLN A 251 -14.80 18.18 1.47
C GLN A 251 -15.63 17.26 2.35
N ASP A 252 -15.97 16.09 1.83
CA ASP A 252 -16.60 15.02 2.62
C ASP A 252 -15.53 14.02 3.05
N THR A 253 -15.59 13.56 4.30
CA THR A 253 -14.61 12.65 4.91
C THR A 253 -15.30 11.38 5.35
N THR A 254 -14.72 10.24 5.02
CA THR A 254 -15.18 8.93 5.47
C THR A 254 -14.02 8.20 6.13
N PHE A 255 -14.23 7.72 7.35
CA PHE A 255 -13.39 6.73 8.00
C PHE A 255 -14.16 5.41 8.04
N ILE A 256 -13.55 4.34 7.53
CA ILE A 256 -14.01 2.96 7.65
C ILE A 256 -13.02 2.22 8.54
N ALA A 257 -13.53 1.75 9.67
CA ALA A 257 -12.72 1.09 10.66
C ALA A 257 -12.12 -0.22 10.13
N PRO A 258 -10.89 -0.57 10.55
CA PRO A 258 -10.04 0.22 11.42
C PRO A 258 -9.01 1.07 10.66
N SER A 259 -8.87 0.86 9.34
CA SER A 259 -7.65 1.24 8.62
C SER A 259 -7.86 2.12 7.40
N LEU A 260 -9.08 2.39 6.96
CA LEU A 260 -9.34 3.14 5.72
C LEU A 260 -9.93 4.50 6.05
N MET A 261 -9.36 5.56 5.47
CA MET A 261 -10.01 6.86 5.42
C MET A 261 -9.90 7.45 4.02
N TRP A 262 -10.84 8.31 3.66
CA TRP A 262 -10.70 9.15 2.48
C TRP A 262 -11.42 10.48 2.60
N HIS A 263 -10.89 11.45 1.85
CA HIS A 263 -11.52 12.72 1.56
C HIS A 263 -12.01 12.74 0.12
N ASP A 264 -13.25 13.17 -0.11
CA ASP A 264 -13.86 13.37 -1.42
C ASP A 264 -14.12 14.87 -1.62
N LEU A 265 -13.53 15.41 -2.68
CA LEU A 265 -13.53 16.83 -3.00
C LEU A 265 -14.03 17.03 -4.41
N THR A 266 -15.04 17.87 -4.58
CA THR A 266 -15.50 18.28 -5.91
C THR A 266 -15.26 19.78 -6.13
N SER A 267 -14.31 20.09 -7.00
CA SER A 267 -13.99 21.46 -7.40
C SER A 267 -14.45 21.73 -8.83
N LYS A 268 -15.02 22.92 -9.06
CA LYS A 268 -15.34 23.41 -10.41
C LYS A 268 -14.10 23.47 -11.32
N GLN A 269 -12.92 23.73 -10.75
CA GLN A 269 -11.68 23.91 -11.51
C GLN A 269 -10.97 22.58 -11.80
N PHE A 270 -10.91 21.69 -10.81
CA PHE A 270 -10.08 20.48 -10.87
C PHE A 270 -10.88 19.18 -11.05
N GLY A 271 -12.21 19.27 -11.13
CA GLY A 271 -13.09 18.10 -11.14
C GLY A 271 -13.21 17.46 -9.76
N ARG A 272 -13.47 16.15 -9.73
CA ARG A 272 -13.60 15.39 -8.47
C ARG A 272 -12.29 14.67 -8.16
N THR A 273 -11.81 14.83 -6.94
CA THR A 273 -10.57 14.23 -6.43
C THR A 273 -10.87 13.50 -5.14
N ILE A 274 -10.36 12.28 -5.03
CA ILE A 274 -10.37 11.54 -3.78
C ILE A 274 -8.91 11.41 -3.29
N THR A 275 -8.71 11.60 -2.00
CA THR A 275 -7.46 11.23 -1.32
C THR A 275 -7.83 10.14 -0.33
N ALA A 276 -7.39 8.92 -0.56
CA ALA A 276 -7.68 7.77 0.29
C ALA A 276 -6.39 7.14 0.82
N VAL A 277 -6.42 6.74 2.09
CA VAL A 277 -5.29 6.11 2.76
C VAL A 277 -5.78 4.85 3.48
N TYR A 278 -5.08 3.73 3.23
CA TYR A 278 -5.13 2.57 4.11
C TYR A 278 -3.91 2.59 5.04
N ALA A 279 -4.15 2.52 6.34
CA ALA A 279 -3.14 2.39 7.39
C ALA A 279 -3.10 0.93 7.90
N THR A 280 -2.25 0.11 7.30
CA THR A 280 -2.17 -1.33 7.64
C THR A 280 -1.16 -1.53 8.77
N PRO A 281 -1.58 -1.98 9.97
CA PRO A 281 -0.67 -2.17 11.09
C PRO A 281 0.27 -3.37 10.85
N THR A 282 1.58 -3.15 10.97
CA THR A 282 2.58 -4.20 10.79
C THR A 282 3.13 -4.65 12.14
N ARG A 283 3.61 -3.73 12.98
CA ARG A 283 4.11 -3.96 14.35
C ARG A 283 3.82 -2.76 15.24
N LYS A 284 4.02 -2.87 16.55
CA LYS A 284 3.96 -1.70 17.44
C LYS A 284 5.01 -0.66 17.01
N GLY A 285 4.54 0.54 16.69
CA GLY A 285 5.35 1.63 16.15
C GLY A 285 5.69 1.48 14.67
N GLU A 286 4.98 0.64 13.92
CA GLU A 286 5.18 0.44 12.48
C GLU A 286 3.85 0.18 11.73
N CYS A 287 3.69 0.79 10.57
CA CYS A 287 2.58 0.49 9.66
C CYS A 287 2.98 0.61 8.20
N ARG A 288 2.17 0.04 7.31
CA ARG A 288 2.23 0.33 5.87
C ARG A 288 1.07 1.24 5.48
N LEU A 289 1.41 2.38 4.90
CA LEU A 289 0.49 3.24 4.18
C LEU A 289 0.26 2.71 2.76
N PHE A 290 -0.99 2.71 2.30
CA PHE A 290 -1.35 2.70 0.88
C PHE A 290 -2.13 3.97 0.56
N ALA A 291 -1.50 4.92 -0.12
CA ALA A 291 -2.14 6.15 -0.56
C ALA A 291 -2.69 6.00 -1.97
N ARG A 292 -3.94 6.42 -2.16
CA ARG A 292 -4.65 6.35 -3.44
C ARG A 292 -5.25 7.71 -3.76
N PHE A 293 -5.02 8.16 -4.98
CA PHE A 293 -5.47 9.45 -5.47
C PHE A 293 -6.27 9.26 -6.76
N PRO A 294 -7.56 8.91 -6.67
CA PRO A 294 -8.46 8.92 -7.81
C PRO A 294 -8.77 10.35 -8.27
N PHE A 295 -8.64 10.61 -9.57
CA PHE A 295 -9.05 11.87 -10.19
C PHE A 295 -10.04 11.68 -11.33
N GLN A 296 -11.16 12.40 -11.27
CA GLN A 296 -12.04 12.67 -12.41
C GLN A 296 -11.73 14.06 -12.97
N PHE A 297 -10.87 14.11 -13.98
CA PHE A 297 -10.54 15.37 -14.64
C PHE A 297 -11.70 15.90 -15.47
N SER A 298 -11.87 17.22 -15.46
CA SER A 298 -12.82 17.94 -16.31
C SER A 298 -12.41 17.98 -17.80
N SER A 299 -11.17 17.61 -18.13
CA SER A 299 -10.66 17.58 -19.51
C SER A 299 -9.76 16.37 -19.76
N ALA A 300 -9.60 15.99 -21.03
CA ALA A 300 -8.80 14.82 -21.43
C ALA A 300 -7.28 15.07 -21.38
N ILE A 301 -6.83 16.33 -21.42
CA ILE A 301 -5.41 16.69 -21.51
C ILE A 301 -4.61 16.24 -20.27
N PRO A 302 -5.03 16.56 -19.02
CA PRO A 302 -4.34 16.06 -17.83
C PRO A 302 -4.32 14.54 -17.78
N ARG A 303 -5.42 13.87 -18.12
CA ARG A 303 -5.50 12.40 -18.15
C ARG A 303 -4.43 11.81 -19.08
N PHE A 304 -4.22 12.40 -20.26
CA PHE A 304 -3.20 11.94 -21.20
C PHE A 304 -1.78 12.07 -20.64
N PHE A 305 -1.39 13.26 -20.15
CA PHE A 305 -0.04 13.49 -19.64
C PHE A 305 0.28 12.63 -18.43
N ILE A 306 -0.69 12.41 -17.55
CA ILE A 306 -0.45 11.55 -16.39
C ILE A 306 -0.42 10.08 -16.80
N GLY A 307 -1.21 9.66 -17.80
CA GLY A 307 -1.16 8.31 -18.35
C GLY A 307 0.18 7.91 -18.96
N ILE A 308 0.95 8.87 -19.49
CA ILE A 308 2.31 8.62 -20.01
C ILE A 308 3.42 8.80 -18.95
N THR A 309 3.09 9.32 -17.77
CA THR A 309 4.07 9.56 -16.71
C THR A 309 4.43 8.24 -16.03
N PRO A 310 5.71 7.84 -15.98
CA PRO A 310 6.11 6.61 -15.31
C PRO A 310 5.74 6.64 -13.81
N ARG A 311 5.18 5.53 -13.29
CA ARG A 311 4.81 5.41 -11.85
C ARG A 311 5.95 5.80 -10.90
N TRP A 312 7.18 5.35 -11.15
CA TRP A 312 8.31 5.67 -10.28
C TRP A 312 8.57 7.18 -10.16
N TYR A 313 8.23 7.96 -11.19
CA TYR A 313 8.44 9.41 -11.20
C TYR A 313 7.47 10.11 -10.24
N SER A 314 6.18 9.72 -10.27
CA SER A 314 5.20 10.24 -9.30
C SER A 314 5.50 9.77 -7.89
N HIS A 315 5.97 8.52 -7.72
CA HIS A 315 6.35 7.99 -6.40
C HIS A 315 7.45 8.82 -5.74
N ILE A 316 8.47 9.31 -6.47
CA ILE A 316 9.53 10.16 -5.87
C ILE A 316 8.92 11.39 -5.18
N GLY A 317 7.97 12.07 -5.84
CA GLY A 317 7.30 13.23 -5.27
C GLY A 317 6.39 12.88 -4.09
N GLN A 318 5.60 11.80 -4.22
CA GLN A 318 4.70 11.35 -3.16
C GLN A 318 5.44 10.89 -1.90
N ASN A 319 6.58 10.22 -2.06
CA ASN A 319 7.43 9.84 -0.94
C ASN A 319 8.00 11.07 -0.21
N GLY A 320 8.35 12.14 -0.92
CA GLY A 320 8.79 13.39 -0.31
C GLY A 320 7.72 14.01 0.60
N ILE A 321 6.45 13.95 0.22
CA ILE A 321 5.33 14.43 1.05
C ILE A 321 5.27 13.64 2.36
N LEU A 322 5.32 12.30 2.31
CA LEU A 322 5.27 11.46 3.50
C LEU A 322 6.47 11.70 4.44
N GLU A 323 7.64 12.00 3.86
CA GLU A 323 8.86 12.28 4.62
C GLU A 323 8.81 13.62 5.36
N ASP A 324 7.98 14.57 4.92
CA ASP A 324 7.77 15.83 5.64
C ASP A 324 7.17 15.58 7.04
N ASP A 325 6.30 14.58 7.17
CA ASP A 325 5.63 14.18 8.40
C ASP A 325 6.46 13.24 9.27
N GLN A 326 7.15 12.32 8.60
CA GLN A 326 7.56 11.07 9.19
C GLN A 326 8.39 11.19 10.47
N ILE A 327 9.34 12.14 10.48
CA ILE A 327 10.28 12.32 11.59
C ILE A 327 9.55 12.74 12.85
N PHE A 328 8.70 13.77 12.79
CA PHE A 328 8.08 14.27 14.01
C PHE A 328 6.94 13.38 14.47
N LEU A 329 6.22 12.69 13.57
CA LEU A 329 5.19 11.73 13.98
C LEU A 329 5.79 10.56 14.77
N HIS A 330 6.97 10.08 14.35
CA HIS A 330 7.74 9.07 15.08
C HIS A 330 8.08 9.50 16.53
N TYR A 331 8.44 10.77 16.73
CA TYR A 331 8.68 11.30 18.08
C TYR A 331 7.38 11.59 18.83
N GLN A 332 6.36 12.12 18.16
CA GLN A 332 5.07 12.48 18.74
C GLN A 332 4.41 11.29 19.42
N GLU A 333 4.34 10.13 18.76
CA GLU A 333 3.73 8.93 19.36
C GLU A 333 4.49 8.43 20.60
N ARG A 334 5.81 8.61 20.64
CA ARG A 334 6.66 8.23 21.79
C ARG A 334 6.47 9.20 22.94
N TYR A 335 6.40 10.50 22.68
CA TYR A 335 6.08 11.49 23.70
C TYR A 335 4.67 11.29 24.25
N LEU A 336 3.73 10.92 23.38
CA LEU A 336 2.40 10.53 23.78
C LEU A 336 2.43 9.33 24.71
N GLU A 337 3.09 8.23 24.34
CA GLU A 337 3.19 7.03 25.18
C GLU A 337 3.80 7.36 26.55
N GLN A 338 4.88 8.13 26.57
CA GLN A 338 5.53 8.58 27.81
C GLN A 338 4.62 9.46 28.68
N THR A 339 3.77 10.29 28.04
CA THR A 339 2.83 11.16 28.74
C THR A 339 1.69 10.33 29.34
N LEU A 340 1.10 9.41 28.57
CA LEU A 340 0.06 8.50 29.05
C LEU A 340 0.57 7.56 30.15
N ALA A 341 1.83 7.10 30.07
CA ALA A 341 2.43 6.26 31.10
C ALA A 341 2.49 6.92 32.48
N LYS A 342 2.49 8.27 32.53
CA LYS A 342 2.49 9.06 33.77
C LYS A 342 1.07 9.39 34.27
N MET A 343 0.03 9.08 33.50
CA MET A 343 -1.36 9.35 33.87
C MET A 343 -1.98 8.15 34.59
N GLU A 344 -2.81 8.44 35.59
CA GLU A 344 -3.62 7.41 36.30
C GLU A 344 -4.67 6.79 35.36
N ASP A 345 -5.31 7.63 34.53
CA ASP A 345 -6.29 7.20 33.52
C ASP A 345 -5.68 7.31 32.12
N ARG A 346 -5.12 6.21 31.63
CA ARG A 346 -4.51 6.11 30.30
C ARG A 346 -5.53 6.18 29.16
N ALA A 347 -6.82 5.97 29.44
CA ALA A 347 -7.87 6.04 28.44
C ALA A 347 -8.27 7.48 28.08
N ASN A 348 -7.89 8.45 28.94
CA ASN A 348 -8.19 9.87 28.75
C ASN A 348 -7.11 10.59 27.92
N TYR A 349 -7.04 10.22 26.64
CA TYR A 349 -6.16 10.80 25.63
C TYR A 349 -6.23 12.33 25.55
N ALA A 350 -7.40 12.92 25.79
CA ALA A 350 -7.62 14.37 25.73
C ALA A 350 -6.85 15.17 26.79
N LYS A 351 -6.21 14.51 27.76
CA LYS A 351 -5.27 15.16 28.69
C LYS A 351 -3.83 15.14 28.20
N ALA A 352 -3.49 14.26 27.26
CA ALA A 352 -2.16 14.21 26.64
C ALA A 352 -2.02 15.23 25.49
N PHE A 353 -3.13 15.59 24.85
CA PHE A 353 -3.19 16.60 23.80
C PHE A 353 -4.12 17.76 24.16
N TYR A 354 -3.80 18.95 23.67
CA TYR A 354 -4.68 20.11 23.75
C TYR A 354 -5.36 20.34 22.39
N LEU A 355 -6.45 19.61 22.16
CA LEU A 355 -7.29 19.71 20.95
C LEU A 355 -8.33 20.81 21.19
N SER A 356 -8.07 22.00 20.68
CA SER A 356 -8.74 23.23 21.14
C SER A 356 -9.69 23.86 20.13
N THR A 357 -9.66 23.40 18.88
CA THR A 357 -10.41 24.03 17.79
C THR A 357 -11.22 23.01 17.01
N SER A 358 -12.17 23.49 16.20
CA SER A 358 -12.94 22.65 15.28
C SER A 358 -12.10 22.01 14.17
N ALA A 359 -10.83 22.40 14.00
CA ALA A 359 -9.91 21.69 13.12
C ALA A 359 -9.56 20.28 13.66
N ASP A 360 -9.65 20.10 14.98
CA ASP A 360 -9.29 18.86 15.67
C ASP A 360 -10.46 17.85 15.74
N THR A 361 -11.62 18.17 15.17
CA THR A 361 -12.87 17.41 15.31
C THR A 361 -12.72 15.94 14.90
N TYR A 362 -12.11 15.65 13.75
CA TYR A 362 -11.97 14.27 13.27
C TYR A 362 -10.92 13.46 14.03
N VAL A 363 -9.83 14.11 14.48
CA VAL A 363 -8.83 13.50 15.36
C VAL A 363 -9.48 13.11 16.70
N THR A 364 -10.27 14.04 17.25
CA THR A 364 -11.05 13.81 18.47
C THR A 364 -12.03 12.64 18.28
N GLU A 365 -12.70 12.57 17.14
CA GLU A 365 -13.66 11.50 16.85
C GLU A 365 -12.97 10.13 16.69
N LEU A 366 -11.84 10.07 15.98
CA LEU A 366 -11.04 8.85 15.89
C LEU A 366 -10.60 8.37 17.28
N ARG A 367 -10.15 9.26 18.16
CA ARG A 367 -9.68 8.88 19.51
C ARG A 367 -10.82 8.48 20.43
N LYS A 368 -11.99 9.12 20.32
CA LYS A 368 -13.21 8.63 20.99
C LYS A 368 -13.56 7.22 20.51
N TRP A 369 -13.46 6.94 19.22
CA TRP A 369 -13.68 5.61 18.66
C TRP A 369 -12.67 4.59 19.22
N VAL A 370 -11.37 4.91 19.23
CA VAL A 370 -10.32 4.06 19.81
C VAL A 370 -10.61 3.73 21.27
N SER A 371 -10.92 4.74 22.10
CA SER A 371 -11.22 4.52 23.52
C SER A 371 -12.53 3.74 23.73
N ARG A 372 -13.59 4.09 22.98
CA ARG A 372 -14.92 3.46 23.13
C ARG A 372 -14.87 1.97 22.82
N TYR A 373 -14.18 1.58 21.75
CA TYR A 373 -14.14 0.19 21.29
C TYR A 373 -12.84 -0.53 21.64
N GLN A 374 -12.02 0.05 22.53
CA GLN A 374 -10.71 -0.48 22.95
C GLN A 374 -9.84 -0.88 21.75
N ALA A 375 -9.84 -0.06 20.71
CA ALA A 375 -9.35 -0.40 19.37
C ALA A 375 -7.86 -0.05 19.19
N ASP A 376 -7.00 -0.50 20.12
CA ASP A 376 -5.55 -0.49 19.95
C ASP A 376 -5.09 -1.85 19.36
N PRO A 377 -4.47 -1.88 18.16
CA PRO A 377 -4.01 -3.13 17.55
C PRO A 377 -2.94 -3.87 18.35
N PHE A 378 -2.22 -3.16 19.23
CA PHE A 378 -1.08 -3.66 19.99
C PHE A 378 -1.20 -3.33 21.48
N ALA A 379 -2.42 -3.43 22.01
CA ALA A 379 -2.73 -3.11 23.39
C ALA A 379 -1.77 -3.78 24.38
N GLY A 380 -1.19 -2.98 25.28
CA GLY A 380 -0.25 -3.44 26.31
C GLY A 380 1.21 -3.55 25.87
N GLN A 381 1.52 -3.35 24.59
CA GLN A 381 2.90 -3.29 24.10
C GLN A 381 3.49 -1.88 24.23
N GLN A 382 4.83 -1.79 24.26
CA GLN A 382 5.57 -0.53 24.35
C GLN A 382 6.30 -0.24 23.04
N LEU A 383 6.41 1.04 22.69
CA LEU A 383 7.19 1.47 21.54
C LEU A 383 8.69 1.21 21.76
N ALA A 384 9.36 0.79 20.69
CA ALA A 384 10.82 0.70 20.68
C ALA A 384 11.47 2.09 20.84
N ALA A 385 12.74 2.08 21.27
CA ALA A 385 13.57 3.28 21.35
C ALA A 385 13.54 4.09 20.03
N PRO A 386 13.61 5.43 20.09
CA PRO A 386 13.55 6.26 18.90
C PRO A 386 14.69 5.92 17.92
N LEU A 387 14.34 5.89 16.64
CA LEU A 387 15.27 5.65 15.56
C LEU A 387 16.02 6.93 15.20
N VAL A 388 17.24 6.78 14.68
CA VAL A 388 18.01 7.91 14.14
C VAL A 388 17.42 8.37 12.81
N LYS A 389 17.63 9.65 12.47
CA LYS A 389 17.04 10.30 11.30
C LYS A 389 17.35 9.56 9.99
N GLU A 390 18.55 9.01 9.86
CA GLU A 390 19.01 8.27 8.68
C GLU A 390 18.18 7.01 8.44
N VAL A 391 17.78 6.32 9.51
CA VAL A 391 16.93 5.13 9.44
C VAL A 391 15.50 5.52 9.12
N LEU A 392 14.99 6.61 9.71
CA LEU A 392 13.67 7.14 9.36
C LEU A 392 13.64 7.49 7.86
N LEU A 393 14.64 8.18 7.35
CA LEU A 393 14.70 8.59 5.95
C LEU A 393 15.22 7.49 4.99
N ASP A 394 15.30 6.22 5.40
CA ASP A 394 15.64 5.13 4.48
C ASP A 394 14.47 4.85 3.53
N ARG A 395 14.56 5.32 2.28
CA ARG A 395 13.54 5.08 1.24
C ARG A 395 13.71 3.74 0.55
N TYR A 396 14.93 3.20 0.53
CA TYR A 396 15.20 1.96 -0.18
C TYR A 396 14.43 0.79 0.44
N HIS A 397 14.53 0.62 1.75
CA HIS A 397 13.90 -0.51 2.44
C HIS A 397 12.41 -0.30 2.73
N SER A 398 11.97 0.94 2.92
CA SER A 398 10.56 1.26 3.19
C SER A 398 9.70 1.40 1.93
N HIS A 399 10.29 1.52 0.75
CA HIS A 399 9.55 1.61 -0.52
C HIS A 399 10.27 0.97 -1.72
N THR A 400 11.43 1.47 -2.12
CA THR A 400 11.98 1.21 -3.47
C THR A 400 12.27 -0.26 -3.75
N SER A 401 12.81 -0.99 -2.78
CA SER A 401 13.08 -2.44 -2.90
C SER A 401 11.82 -3.29 -3.05
N LYS A 402 10.67 -2.77 -2.63
CA LYS A 402 9.36 -3.45 -2.59
C LYS A 402 8.42 -2.99 -3.70
N CYS A 403 8.76 -1.92 -4.43
CA CYS A 403 7.97 -1.41 -5.56
C CYS A 403 8.60 -1.88 -6.89
N ALA A 404 7.82 -2.55 -7.73
CA ALA A 404 8.30 -3.08 -9.00
C ALA A 404 8.77 -1.94 -9.93
N SER A 405 8.00 -0.85 -9.99
CA SER A 405 8.32 0.31 -10.83
C SER A 405 9.62 1.01 -10.37
N CYS A 406 9.73 1.33 -9.08
CA CYS A 406 10.90 2.04 -8.53
C CYS A 406 12.16 1.17 -8.54
N SER A 407 12.06 -0.13 -8.18
CA SER A 407 13.20 -1.03 -8.21
C SER A 407 13.73 -1.24 -9.64
N GLN A 408 12.85 -1.36 -10.64
CA GLN A 408 13.24 -1.47 -12.04
C GLN A 408 13.86 -0.17 -12.55
N ALA A 409 13.29 0.98 -12.20
CA ALA A 409 13.87 2.28 -12.55
C ALA A 409 15.28 2.46 -11.96
N LEU A 410 15.47 2.11 -10.68
CA LEU A 410 16.79 2.13 -10.05
C LEU A 410 17.80 1.21 -10.77
N ARG A 411 17.39 -0.01 -11.14
CA ARG A 411 18.24 -0.92 -11.93
C ARG A 411 18.64 -0.30 -13.27
N ASN A 412 17.69 0.33 -13.97
CA ASN A 412 17.94 0.99 -15.25
C ASN A 412 18.88 2.19 -15.09
N VAL A 413 18.70 3.01 -14.05
CA VAL A 413 19.58 4.15 -13.73
C VAL A 413 21.01 3.67 -13.45
N ARG A 414 21.17 2.60 -12.65
CA ARG A 414 22.50 2.01 -12.39
C ARG A 414 23.17 1.51 -13.66
N ARG A 415 22.44 0.81 -14.53
CA ARG A 415 22.94 0.37 -15.84
C ARG A 415 23.38 1.54 -16.72
N LEU A 416 22.57 2.61 -16.77
CA LEU A 416 22.90 3.82 -17.53
C LEU A 416 24.17 4.49 -16.98
N LYS A 417 24.30 4.61 -15.65
CA LYS A 417 25.52 5.14 -15.02
C LYS A 417 26.76 4.34 -15.41
N THR A 418 26.69 3.01 -15.30
CA THR A 418 27.80 2.13 -15.69
C THR A 418 28.14 2.30 -17.17
N ALA A 419 27.14 2.28 -18.06
CA ALA A 419 27.33 2.48 -19.49
C ALA A 419 27.97 3.84 -19.82
N SER A 420 27.50 4.92 -19.19
CA SER A 420 28.07 6.26 -19.38
C SER A 420 29.55 6.31 -18.96
N MET A 421 29.91 5.71 -17.82
CA MET A 421 31.32 5.65 -17.39
C MET A 421 32.17 4.82 -18.35
N THR A 422 31.65 3.69 -18.85
CA THR A 422 32.34 2.87 -19.85
C THR A 422 32.56 3.65 -21.15
N ILE A 423 31.55 4.38 -21.65
CA ILE A 423 31.67 5.23 -22.84
C ILE A 423 32.71 6.33 -22.63
N ALA A 424 32.68 7.00 -21.47
CA ALA A 424 33.66 8.04 -21.15
C ALA A 424 35.09 7.47 -21.12
N ALA A 425 35.30 6.31 -20.50
CA ALA A 425 36.60 5.64 -20.43
C ALA A 425 37.10 5.17 -21.82
N ILE A 426 36.22 4.60 -22.65
CA ILE A 426 36.55 4.19 -24.02
C ILE A 426 36.92 5.43 -24.85
N ALA A 427 36.10 6.49 -24.81
CA ALA A 427 36.40 7.71 -25.54
C ALA A 427 37.75 8.30 -25.09
N TRP A 428 37.96 8.44 -23.78
CA TRP A 428 39.19 8.99 -23.20
C TRP A 428 40.45 8.19 -23.57
N THR A 429 40.34 6.88 -23.79
CA THR A 429 41.48 6.01 -24.14
C THR A 429 41.68 5.89 -25.66
N VAL A 430 40.61 5.68 -26.42
CA VAL A 430 40.66 5.41 -27.87
C VAL A 430 40.98 6.66 -28.67
N ILE A 431 40.46 7.84 -28.28
CA ILE A 431 40.67 9.08 -29.05
C ILE A 431 42.16 9.49 -29.09
N PRO A 432 42.90 9.49 -27.97
CA PRO A 432 44.35 9.71 -28.00
C PRO A 432 45.09 8.61 -28.77
N LEU A 433 44.69 7.34 -28.60
CA LEU A 433 45.34 6.22 -29.31
C LEU A 433 45.21 6.34 -30.83
N LEU A 434 44.02 6.66 -31.34
CA LEU A 434 43.80 6.89 -32.77
C LEU A 434 44.63 8.05 -33.33
N SER A 435 44.95 9.03 -32.48
CA SER A 435 45.80 10.17 -32.84
C SER A 435 47.27 9.79 -33.08
N PHE A 436 47.71 8.60 -32.65
CA PHE A 436 49.05 8.07 -32.97
C PHE A 436 49.11 7.37 -34.34
N PHE A 437 47.98 6.85 -34.83
CA PHE A 437 47.93 6.06 -36.08
C PHE A 437 47.41 6.85 -37.27
N ALA A 438 46.78 8.02 -37.05
CA ALA A 438 46.34 8.94 -38.08
C ALA A 438 46.50 10.39 -37.58
N PRO A 439 46.72 11.37 -38.47
CA PRO A 439 46.75 12.79 -38.08
C PRO A 439 45.48 13.14 -37.34
N ALA A 440 45.62 13.61 -36.11
CA ALA A 440 44.48 13.90 -35.26
C ALA A 440 43.62 15.01 -35.88
N ASN A 441 42.44 14.66 -36.37
CA ASN A 441 41.48 15.63 -36.88
C ASN A 441 40.84 16.35 -35.68
N ILE A 442 40.95 17.69 -35.64
CA ILE A 442 40.37 18.51 -34.57
C ILE A 442 38.88 18.24 -34.35
N THR A 443 38.15 17.87 -35.41
CA THR A 443 36.74 17.47 -35.34
C THR A 443 36.56 16.17 -34.56
N VAL A 444 37.45 15.18 -34.70
CA VAL A 444 37.39 13.90 -33.97
C VAL A 444 37.67 14.11 -32.48
N ILE A 445 38.67 14.94 -32.16
CA ILE A 445 38.96 15.33 -30.77
C ILE A 445 37.78 16.10 -30.17
N GLY A 446 37.17 17.01 -30.94
CA GLY A 446 36.01 17.79 -30.53
C GLY A 446 34.78 16.93 -30.24
N ILE A 447 34.39 16.06 -31.17
CA ILE A 447 33.28 15.11 -30.99
C ILE A 447 33.54 14.22 -29.79
N GLY A 448 34.76 13.71 -29.67
CA GLY A 448 35.17 12.86 -28.57
C GLY A 448 35.08 13.52 -27.18
N SER A 449 35.51 14.77 -27.09
CA SER A 449 35.39 15.58 -25.87
C SER A 449 33.92 15.84 -25.51
N ILE A 450 33.07 16.10 -26.51
CA ILE A 450 31.62 16.24 -26.32
C ILE A 450 31.01 14.94 -25.81
N VAL A 451 31.39 13.79 -26.37
CA VAL A 451 30.91 12.47 -25.91
C VAL A 451 31.29 12.23 -24.44
N VAL A 452 32.54 12.51 -24.06
CA VAL A 452 32.99 12.40 -22.66
C VAL A 452 32.19 13.34 -21.76
N ALA A 453 32.00 14.61 -22.16
CA ALA A 453 31.23 15.58 -21.39
C ALA A 453 29.77 15.16 -21.19
N ILE A 454 29.10 14.68 -22.25
CA ILE A 454 27.72 14.16 -22.18
C ILE A 454 27.67 12.94 -21.27
N ALA A 455 28.61 12.00 -21.40
CA ALA A 455 28.66 10.79 -20.58
C ALA A 455 28.83 11.12 -19.09
N ILE A 456 29.73 12.06 -18.76
CA ILE A 456 29.92 12.57 -17.39
C ILE A 456 28.63 13.24 -16.88
N ALA A 457 27.99 14.09 -17.69
CA ALA A 457 26.74 14.74 -17.32
C ALA A 457 25.61 13.72 -17.06
N LEU A 458 25.47 12.71 -17.91
CA LEU A 458 24.51 11.62 -17.73
C LEU A 458 24.80 10.81 -16.47
N TRP A 459 26.07 10.58 -16.14
CA TRP A 459 26.44 9.91 -14.89
C TRP A 459 26.03 10.73 -13.66
N PHE A 460 26.27 12.05 -13.65
CA PHE A 460 25.84 12.92 -12.54
C PHE A 460 24.32 13.00 -12.39
N LEU A 461 23.59 13.12 -13.51
CA LEU A 461 22.13 13.08 -13.52
C LEU A 461 21.60 11.74 -12.99
N GLY A 462 22.18 10.64 -13.47
CA GLY A 462 21.85 9.29 -12.98
C GLY A 462 22.19 9.12 -11.50
N ASN A 463 23.30 9.70 -11.03
CA ASN A 463 23.67 9.63 -9.62
C ASN A 463 22.66 10.36 -8.74
N ASN A 464 22.27 11.58 -9.11
CA ASN A 464 21.23 12.33 -8.39
C ASN A 464 19.91 11.54 -8.33
N LEU A 465 19.50 10.97 -9.47
CA LEU A 465 18.28 10.16 -9.52
C LEU A 465 18.38 8.88 -8.68
N GLU A 466 19.53 8.20 -8.68
CA GLU A 466 19.79 7.05 -7.80
C GLU A 466 19.66 7.41 -6.32
N GLN A 467 20.20 8.56 -5.89
CA GLN A 467 20.05 9.01 -4.50
C GLN A 467 18.59 9.18 -4.11
N LYS A 468 17.73 9.66 -5.03
CA LYS A 468 16.28 9.77 -4.83
C LYS A 468 15.55 8.42 -4.76
N PHE A 469 16.20 7.30 -5.08
CA PHE A 469 15.64 5.97 -4.84
C PHE A 469 16.12 5.35 -3.53
N ILE A 470 17.17 5.91 -2.91
CA ILE A 470 17.80 5.33 -1.72
C ILE A 470 17.46 6.14 -0.48
N TYR A 471 17.60 7.45 -0.55
CA TYR A 471 17.52 8.34 0.60
C TYR A 471 16.32 9.27 0.53
N GLY A 472 15.60 9.34 1.64
CA GLY A 472 14.58 10.32 1.95
C GLY A 472 15.11 11.76 1.81
N GLN A 473 14.23 12.70 1.55
CA GLN A 473 14.57 14.11 1.59
C GLN A 473 14.69 14.55 3.04
N GLU A 474 15.70 15.35 3.35
CA GLU A 474 15.68 16.07 4.61
C GLU A 474 14.53 17.06 4.59
N THR A 475 13.78 17.11 5.70
CA THR A 475 12.68 18.04 5.85
C THR A 475 13.19 19.47 5.62
N PRO A 476 12.68 20.21 4.63
CA PRO A 476 13.11 21.57 4.39
C PRO A 476 12.81 22.42 5.63
N LEU A 477 13.60 23.48 5.84
CA LEU A 477 13.33 24.45 6.90
C LEU A 477 11.90 24.98 6.72
N ARG A 478 11.02 24.65 7.66
CA ARG A 478 9.57 24.88 7.61
C ARG A 478 9.17 26.36 7.65
N ASN A 479 10.15 27.28 7.62
CA ASN A 479 9.97 28.74 7.69
C ASN A 479 10.50 29.48 6.46
N LEU A 480 10.87 28.78 5.38
CA LEU A 480 11.30 29.42 4.13
C LEU A 480 10.13 29.90 3.27
#